data_AF-A0A1M6Q6R2-F1
#
_entry.id   AF-A0A1M6Q6R2-F1
#
_cell.length_a   1.000
_cell.length_b   1.000
_cell.length_c   1.000
_cell.angle_alpha   90.00
_cell.angle_beta   90.00
_cell.angle_gamma   90.00
#
_symmetry.space_group_name_H-M   'P 1'
#
loop_
_entity.id
_entity.type
_entity.pdbx_description
1 polymer ?
#
loop_
_entity_poly.entity_id
_entity_poly.type
_entity_poly.pdbx_seq_one_letter_code
_entity_poly.pdbx_strand_id
1 'polypeptide(L)'
;MFYLLLKIAESVLFVAALSTDALIASLAYGSNKIKIPFLSVQVIAFLCTGILGISLLLGVFLMPYIPAGLLKLISFLILLFLGIGRLMDNLIKMIINKHSTLKKEFQFHMFNLNFILNIYANPKEADLDQSKILSPKEAFTLGVALSIDSMAAGVGAALGNINIVAVIISSLILSNISIKSGELIGRKISDKVPIQISWLGGILLIALAFLRLL
;
A
#
# COMPACT_ATOMS: atom_id res chain seq x y z
N MET A 1 -23.95 -25.04 -9.53
CA MET A 1 -22.76 -24.63 -10.31
C MET A 1 -22.68 -23.12 -10.51
N PHE A 2 -23.75 -22.46 -11.01
CA PHE A 2 -23.78 -21.00 -11.23
C PHE A 2 -23.45 -20.15 -9.97
N TYR A 3 -24.04 -20.49 -8.83
CA TYR A 3 -23.80 -19.77 -7.55
C TYR A 3 -22.34 -19.83 -7.08
N LEU A 4 -21.69 -20.99 -7.25
CA LEU A 4 -20.26 -21.15 -6.91
C LEU A 4 -19.37 -20.26 -7.81
N LEU A 5 -19.70 -20.20 -9.10
CA LEU A 5 -18.98 -19.40 -10.08
C LEU A 5 -19.07 -17.91 -9.76
N LEU A 6 -20.25 -17.46 -9.34
CA LEU A 6 -20.52 -16.07 -8.95
C LEU A 6 -19.73 -15.67 -7.69
N LYS A 7 -19.67 -16.54 -6.67
CA LYS A 7 -18.83 -16.33 -5.49
C LYS A 7 -17.34 -16.20 -5.83
N ILE A 8 -16.85 -17.06 -6.72
CA ILE A 8 -15.44 -17.03 -7.15
C ILE A 8 -15.16 -15.72 -7.89
N ALA A 9 -16.06 -15.27 -8.77
CA ALA A 9 -15.93 -14.00 -9.47
C ALA A 9 -15.91 -12.81 -8.51
N GLU A 10 -16.83 -12.75 -7.53
CA GLU A 10 -16.83 -11.71 -6.48
C GLU A 10 -15.52 -11.72 -5.68
N SER A 11 -15.00 -12.90 -5.35
CA SER A 11 -13.73 -13.07 -4.62
C SER A 11 -12.55 -12.49 -5.40
N VAL A 12 -12.47 -12.77 -6.70
CA VAL A 12 -11.40 -12.26 -7.56
C VAL A 12 -11.52 -10.75 -7.74
N LEU A 13 -12.74 -10.23 -7.90
CA LEU A 13 -12.98 -8.80 -8.06
C LEU A 13 -12.64 -8.03 -6.79
N PHE A 14 -13.03 -8.56 -5.61
CA PHE A 14 -12.65 -8.01 -4.31
C PHE A 14 -11.14 -7.92 -4.15
N VAL A 15 -10.43 -9.00 -4.45
CA VAL A 15 -8.96 -9.01 -4.33
C VAL A 15 -8.30 -8.11 -5.37
N ALA A 16 -8.84 -8.01 -6.59
CA ALA A 16 -8.32 -7.09 -7.59
C ALA A 16 -8.46 -5.63 -7.14
N ALA A 17 -9.56 -5.28 -6.48
CA ALA A 17 -9.72 -3.96 -5.86
C ALA A 17 -8.71 -3.76 -4.73
N LEU A 18 -8.50 -4.77 -3.88
CA LEU A 18 -7.53 -4.72 -2.79
C LEU A 18 -6.08 -4.60 -3.28
N SER A 19 -5.71 -5.27 -4.37
CA SER A 19 -4.34 -5.25 -4.89
C SER A 19 -3.97 -3.94 -5.58
N THR A 20 -4.90 -2.99 -5.72
CA THR A 20 -4.62 -1.63 -6.19
C THR A 20 -3.68 -0.90 -5.23
N ASP A 21 -3.78 -1.17 -3.93
CA ASP A 21 -2.97 -0.54 -2.90
C ASP A 21 -1.48 -0.86 -3.11
N ALA A 22 -1.19 -2.15 -3.30
CA ALA A 22 0.14 -2.66 -3.60
C ALA A 22 0.67 -2.20 -4.97
N LEU A 23 -0.21 -2.05 -5.97
CA LEU A 23 0.15 -1.55 -7.30
C LEU A 23 0.55 -0.07 -7.28
N ILE A 24 -0.23 0.75 -6.57
CA ILE A 24 0.00 2.18 -6.45
C ILE A 24 1.28 2.42 -5.64
N ALA A 25 1.46 1.68 -4.53
CA ALA A 25 2.69 1.72 -3.76
C ALA A 25 3.89 1.34 -4.63
N SER A 26 3.89 0.16 -5.27
CA SER A 26 5.00 -0.30 -6.11
C SER A 26 5.27 0.61 -7.32
N LEU A 27 4.25 1.30 -7.85
CA LEU A 27 4.41 2.36 -8.85
C LEU A 27 5.19 3.55 -8.30
N ALA A 28 4.90 3.98 -7.07
CA ALA A 28 5.68 5.03 -6.40
C ALA A 28 7.14 4.60 -6.18
N TYR A 29 7.39 3.33 -5.82
CA TYR A 29 8.75 2.77 -5.71
C TYR A 29 9.47 2.73 -7.07
N GLY A 30 8.82 2.19 -8.10
CA GLY A 30 9.36 2.12 -9.46
C GLY A 30 9.65 3.51 -10.05
N SER A 31 8.79 4.49 -9.78
CA SER A 31 8.99 5.89 -10.20
C SER A 31 10.18 6.57 -9.53
N ASN A 32 10.62 6.06 -8.37
CA ASN A 32 11.84 6.49 -7.70
C ASN A 32 13.06 5.62 -8.09
N LYS A 33 12.91 4.77 -9.12
CA LYS A 33 13.93 3.83 -9.63
C LYS A 33 14.39 2.80 -8.59
N ILE A 34 13.53 2.49 -7.61
CA ILE A 34 13.79 1.43 -6.63
C ILE A 34 13.31 0.11 -7.24
N LYS A 35 14.21 -0.86 -7.34
CA LYS A 35 13.94 -2.19 -7.86
C LYS A 35 13.39 -3.09 -6.75
N ILE A 36 12.34 -3.86 -7.04
CA ILE A 36 11.76 -4.80 -6.08
C ILE A 36 12.14 -6.23 -6.51
N PRO A 37 13.18 -6.85 -5.90
CA PRO A 37 13.59 -8.19 -6.28
C PRO A 37 12.51 -9.22 -5.93
N PHE A 38 12.53 -10.36 -6.62
CA PHE A 38 11.48 -11.38 -6.49
C PHE A 38 11.26 -11.86 -5.05
N LEU A 39 12.34 -12.01 -4.27
CA LEU A 39 12.25 -12.39 -2.85
C LEU A 39 11.45 -11.36 -2.04
N SER A 40 11.68 -10.06 -2.27
CA SER A 40 10.95 -8.98 -1.61
C SER A 40 9.48 -8.94 -2.01
N VAL A 41 9.17 -9.22 -3.28
CA VAL A 41 7.78 -9.37 -3.74
C VAL A 41 7.07 -10.48 -2.97
N GLN A 42 7.73 -11.65 -2.82
CA GLN A 42 7.16 -12.77 -2.09
C GLN A 42 6.91 -12.42 -0.61
N VAL A 43 7.85 -11.75 0.06
CA VAL A 43 7.68 -11.30 1.45
C VAL A 43 6.42 -10.46 1.60
N ILE A 44 6.24 -9.44 0.75
CA ILE A 44 5.04 -8.59 0.79
C ILE A 44 3.78 -9.41 0.50
N ALA A 45 3.78 -10.21 -0.55
CA ALA A 45 2.62 -11.01 -0.97
C ALA A 45 2.16 -11.99 0.12
N PHE A 46 3.10 -12.69 0.77
CA PHE A 46 2.79 -13.63 1.85
C PHE A 46 2.30 -12.91 3.11
N LEU A 47 2.89 -11.76 3.46
CA LEU A 47 2.43 -10.97 4.60
C LEU A 47 1.00 -10.46 4.40
N CYS A 48 0.73 -9.78 3.28
CA CYS A 48 -0.60 -9.26 2.98
C CYS A 48 -1.64 -10.39 2.93
N THR A 49 -1.33 -11.49 2.24
CA THR A 49 -2.26 -12.63 2.12
C THR A 49 -2.48 -13.33 3.45
N GLY A 50 -1.44 -13.50 4.27
CA GLY A 50 -1.54 -14.10 5.60
C GLY A 50 -2.40 -13.26 6.54
N ILE A 51 -2.17 -11.95 6.58
CA ILE A 51 -2.92 -11.01 7.40
C ILE A 51 -4.37 -10.92 6.92
N LEU A 52 -4.61 -10.90 5.60
CA LEU A 52 -5.95 -10.94 5.04
C LEU A 52 -6.71 -12.22 5.42
N GLY A 53 -6.04 -13.39 5.36
CA GLY A 53 -6.63 -14.67 5.76
C GLY A 53 -7.02 -14.70 7.24
N ILE A 54 -6.11 -14.26 8.13
CA ILE A 54 -6.40 -14.13 9.56
C ILE A 54 -7.55 -13.16 9.80
N SER A 55 -7.55 -12.04 9.08
CA SER A 55 -8.56 -11.00 9.20
C SER A 55 -9.96 -11.46 8.77
N LEU A 56 -10.07 -12.26 7.70
CA LEU A 56 -11.33 -12.87 7.29
C LEU A 56 -11.89 -13.78 8.38
N LEU A 57 -11.04 -14.57 9.04
CA LEU A 57 -11.46 -15.45 10.14
C LEU A 57 -11.93 -14.64 11.36
N LEU A 58 -11.19 -13.60 11.72
CA LEU A 58 -11.55 -12.69 12.81
C LEU A 58 -12.80 -11.89 12.50
N GLY A 59 -13.00 -11.47 11.26
CA GLY A 59 -14.14 -10.66 10.82
C GLY A 59 -15.48 -11.33 11.07
N VAL A 60 -15.56 -12.66 11.00
CA VAL A 60 -16.77 -13.42 11.34
C VAL A 60 -17.20 -13.19 12.79
N PHE A 61 -16.25 -12.99 13.71
CA PHE A 61 -16.52 -12.75 15.13
C PHE A 61 -16.67 -11.26 15.48
N LEU A 62 -15.97 -10.38 14.77
CA LEU A 62 -15.89 -8.94 15.08
C LEU A 62 -16.97 -8.09 14.40
N MET A 63 -17.54 -8.54 13.27
CA MET A 63 -18.54 -7.76 12.54
C MET A 63 -19.84 -7.42 13.29
N PRO A 64 -20.33 -8.20 14.29
CA PRO A 64 -21.50 -7.79 15.07
C PRO A 64 -21.29 -6.46 15.83
N TYR A 65 -20.04 -6.07 16.08
CA TYR A 65 -19.67 -4.92 16.89
C TYR A 65 -19.17 -3.73 16.07
N ILE A 66 -18.94 -3.90 14.77
CA ILE A 66 -18.31 -2.90 13.91
C ILE A 66 -19.29 -2.45 12.82
N PRO A 67 -19.74 -1.19 12.82
CA PRO A 67 -20.55 -0.67 11.72
C PRO A 67 -19.75 -0.64 10.41
N ALA A 68 -20.41 -1.05 9.31
CA ALA A 68 -19.81 -1.35 8.01
C ALA A 68 -19.05 -0.18 7.33
N GLY A 69 -19.15 1.04 7.85
CA GLY A 69 -18.44 2.22 7.33
C GLY A 69 -17.20 2.66 8.12
N LEU A 70 -17.03 2.23 9.38
CA LEU A 70 -15.94 2.74 10.24
C LEU A 70 -14.56 2.35 9.72
N LEU A 71 -14.38 1.09 9.32
CA LEU A 71 -13.09 0.58 8.82
C LEU A 71 -12.64 1.31 7.54
N LYS A 72 -13.57 1.61 6.63
CA LYS A 72 -13.29 2.39 5.42
C LYS A 72 -12.89 3.83 5.77
N LEU A 73 -13.63 4.46 6.67
CA LEU A 73 -13.40 5.86 7.06
C LEU A 73 -12.05 6.03 7.78
N ILE A 74 -11.67 5.08 8.64
CA ILE A 74 -10.36 5.07 9.31
C ILE A 74 -9.23 4.98 8.29
N SER A 75 -9.29 4.02 7.36
CA SER A 75 -8.29 3.87 6.29
C SER A 75 -8.19 5.11 5.40
N PHE A 76 -9.33 5.69 5.02
CA PHE A 76 -9.39 6.94 4.26
C PHE A 76 -8.67 8.09 4.97
N LEU A 77 -9.00 8.34 6.24
CA LEU A 77 -8.40 9.46 6.99
C LEU A 77 -6.89 9.29 7.14
N ILE A 78 -6.42 8.08 7.48
CA ILE A 78 -4.99 7.81 7.63
C ILE A 78 -4.24 8.08 6.32
N LEU A 79 -4.74 7.55 5.21
CA LEU A 79 -4.11 7.73 3.89
C LEU A 79 -4.15 9.19 3.42
N LEU A 80 -5.26 9.89 3.66
CA LEU A 80 -5.42 11.30 3.31
C LEU A 80 -4.42 12.17 4.09
N PHE A 81 -4.30 11.98 5.41
CA PHE A 81 -3.33 12.71 6.22
C PHE A 81 -1.89 12.43 5.79
N LEU A 82 -1.53 11.18 5.52
CA LEU A 82 -0.20 10.81 5.03
C LEU A 82 0.10 11.42 3.66
N GLY A 83 -0.86 11.36 2.73
CA GLY A 83 -0.73 11.92 1.39
C GLY A 83 -0.54 13.44 1.41
N ILE A 84 -1.33 14.14 2.22
CA ILE A 84 -1.20 15.60 2.42
C ILE A 84 0.15 15.92 3.06
N GLY A 85 0.52 15.23 4.15
CA GLY A 85 1.81 15.42 4.83
C GLY A 85 2.98 15.28 3.86
N ARG A 86 2.95 14.26 3.00
CA ARG A 86 3.99 14.04 2.00
C ARG A 86 4.02 15.13 0.93
N LEU A 87 2.87 15.60 0.44
CA LEU A 87 2.84 16.74 -0.49
C LEU A 87 3.43 18.00 0.15
N MET A 88 3.09 18.26 1.41
CA MET A 88 3.62 19.42 2.14
C MET A 88 5.12 19.32 2.38
N ASP A 89 5.65 18.19 2.83
CA ASP A 89 7.10 18.00 3.02
C ASP A 89 7.88 18.24 1.72
N ASN A 90 7.30 17.83 0.60
CA ASN A 90 7.95 17.92 -0.69
C ASN A 90 7.85 19.32 -1.31
N LEU A 91 6.76 20.04 -1.04
CA LEU A 91 6.60 21.48 -1.28
C LEU A 91 7.60 22.30 -0.45
N ILE A 92 7.73 21.97 0.84
CA ILE A 92 8.63 22.63 1.79
C ILE A 92 10.09 22.40 1.37
N LYS A 93 10.47 21.16 1.01
CA LYS A 93 11.81 20.86 0.45
C LYS A 93 12.10 21.64 -0.83
N MET A 94 11.11 21.80 -1.71
CA MET A 94 11.28 22.58 -2.95
C MET A 94 11.46 24.07 -2.69
N ILE A 95 10.75 24.63 -1.69
CA ILE A 95 10.86 26.04 -1.30
C ILE A 95 12.16 26.33 -0.54
N ILE A 96 12.57 25.44 0.38
CA ILE A 96 13.80 25.60 1.19
C ILE A 96 15.07 25.50 0.34
N ASN A 97 15.12 24.58 -0.64
CA ASN A 97 16.26 24.45 -1.55
C ASN A 97 16.49 25.70 -2.41
N LYS A 98 15.50 26.59 -2.52
CA LYS A 98 15.62 27.85 -3.26
C LYS A 98 16.28 28.97 -2.45
N HIS A 99 16.40 28.84 -1.11
CA HIS A 99 16.89 29.96 -0.27
C HIS A 99 17.84 29.66 0.90
N SER A 100 18.12 28.43 1.36
CA SER A 100 19.24 28.22 2.32
C SER A 100 19.60 26.76 2.59
N THR A 101 20.90 26.55 2.82
CA THR A 101 21.61 25.32 3.17
C THR A 101 21.38 24.88 4.62
N LEU A 102 20.13 24.54 4.99
CA LEU A 102 19.88 23.93 6.30
C LEU A 102 19.04 22.66 6.15
N LYS A 103 19.75 21.52 6.15
CA LYS A 103 19.19 20.20 6.45
C LYS A 103 18.68 20.22 7.89
N LYS A 104 17.39 20.50 8.09
CA LYS A 104 16.69 20.10 9.31
C LYS A 104 15.58 19.14 8.89
N GLU A 105 15.88 17.86 9.02
CA GLU A 105 14.89 16.81 8.96
C GLU A 105 14.05 16.90 10.24
N PHE A 106 12.86 17.49 10.16
CA PHE A 106 11.90 17.45 11.25
C PHE A 106 11.32 16.04 11.32
N GLN A 107 12.04 15.16 12.01
CA GLN A 107 11.57 13.82 12.35
C GLN A 107 10.59 13.95 13.52
N PHE A 108 9.29 14.00 13.23
CA PHE A 108 8.26 13.85 14.26
C PHE A 108 8.22 12.39 14.71
N HIS A 109 9.11 12.06 15.64
CA HIS A 109 9.24 10.76 16.30
C HIS A 109 8.14 10.64 17.36
N MET A 110 6.93 10.26 16.96
CA MET A 110 5.88 9.82 17.88
C MET A 110 5.30 8.51 17.34
N PHE A 111 5.69 7.40 17.97
CA PHE A 111 5.24 6.02 17.75
C PHE A 111 5.81 5.25 16.54
N ASN A 112 6.16 3.98 16.77
CA ASN A 112 6.55 3.01 15.73
C ASN A 112 5.55 2.91 14.56
N LEU A 113 4.27 3.26 14.80
CA LEU A 113 3.24 3.31 13.77
C LEU A 113 3.47 4.45 12.77
N ASN A 114 3.93 5.62 13.22
CA ASN A 114 4.32 6.71 12.33
C ASN A 114 5.48 6.28 11.43
N PHE A 115 6.45 5.52 11.95
CA PHE A 115 7.56 5.00 11.15
C PHE A 115 7.11 4.03 10.04
N ILE A 116 6.24 3.07 10.36
CA ILE A 116 5.69 2.11 9.39
C ILE A 116 4.85 2.84 8.33
N LEU A 117 4.01 3.79 8.75
CA LEU A 117 3.21 4.61 7.85
C LEU A 117 4.05 5.59 7.02
N ASN A 118 5.17 6.08 7.55
CA ASN A 118 6.09 6.94 6.80
C ASN A 118 6.87 6.14 5.76
N ILE A 119 7.26 4.90 6.06
CA ILE A 119 7.85 3.97 5.08
C ILE A 119 6.87 3.67 3.94
N TYR A 120 5.60 3.41 4.27
CA TYR A 120 4.55 3.29 3.26
C TYR A 120 4.44 4.57 2.42
N ALA A 121 4.47 5.72 3.09
CA ALA A 121 4.29 7.02 2.48
C ALA A 121 5.55 7.59 1.83
N ASN A 122 6.74 7.01 1.98
CA ASN A 122 7.99 7.58 1.48
C ASN A 122 8.97 6.48 1.00
N PRO A 123 9.03 6.21 -0.32
CA PRO A 123 9.95 5.25 -0.94
C PRO A 123 11.42 5.51 -0.60
N LYS A 124 11.79 6.78 -0.38
CA LYS A 124 13.15 7.16 0.01
C LYS A 124 13.50 6.81 1.45
N GLU A 125 12.51 6.71 2.34
CA GLU A 125 12.72 6.28 3.72
C GLU A 125 12.60 4.76 3.87
N ALA A 126 11.88 4.12 2.95
CA ALA A 126 11.80 2.67 2.85
C ALA A 126 13.08 2.01 2.32
N ASP A 127 13.84 2.71 1.46
CA ASP A 127 15.21 2.34 1.06
C ASP A 127 16.19 2.94 2.09
N LEU A 128 16.22 2.34 3.28
CA LEU A 128 17.04 2.77 4.41
C LEU A 128 18.52 2.79 4.04
N ASP A 129 18.93 1.83 3.20
CA ASP A 129 20.31 1.66 2.76
C ASP A 129 20.63 2.48 1.48
N GLN A 130 19.67 3.23 0.94
CA GLN A 130 19.79 4.03 -0.30
C GLN A 130 20.34 3.24 -1.51
N SER A 131 20.13 1.93 -1.51
CA SER A 131 20.69 0.98 -2.46
C SER A 131 19.93 0.95 -3.79
N LYS A 132 18.74 1.58 -3.83
CA LYS A 132 17.76 1.50 -4.92
C LYS A 132 17.27 0.07 -5.16
N ILE A 133 17.44 -0.83 -4.19
CA ILE A 133 16.96 -2.20 -4.22
C ILE A 133 16.21 -2.43 -2.91
N LEU A 134 14.94 -2.78 -2.99
CA LEU A 134 14.16 -3.07 -1.79
C LEU A 134 14.61 -4.41 -1.21
N SER A 135 15.37 -4.39 -0.12
CA SER A 135 15.81 -5.59 0.58
C SER A 135 14.62 -6.35 1.19
N PRO A 136 14.73 -7.66 1.46
CA PRO A 136 13.65 -8.43 2.09
C PRO A 136 13.20 -7.85 3.45
N LYS A 137 14.11 -7.21 4.20
CA LYS A 137 13.79 -6.56 5.49
C LYS A 137 12.98 -5.28 5.30
N GLU A 138 13.34 -4.45 4.33
CA GLU A 138 12.58 -3.24 3.99
C GLU A 138 11.22 -3.61 3.40
N ALA A 139 11.19 -4.64 2.55
CA ALA A 139 9.96 -5.22 1.99
C ALA A 139 9.03 -5.77 3.06
N PHE A 140 9.57 -6.36 4.14
CA PHE A 140 8.77 -6.77 5.29
C PHE A 140 8.07 -5.56 5.92
N THR A 141 8.79 -4.46 6.13
CA THR A 141 8.21 -3.24 6.74
C THR A 141 7.15 -2.60 5.85
N LEU A 142 7.42 -2.51 4.54
CA LEU A 142 6.44 -2.10 3.54
C LEU A 142 5.21 -3.02 3.53
N GLY A 143 5.44 -4.34 3.60
CA GLY A 143 4.39 -5.35 3.65
C GLY A 143 3.51 -5.25 4.90
N VAL A 144 4.09 -4.94 6.06
CA VAL A 144 3.32 -4.67 7.28
C VAL A 144 2.43 -3.45 7.07
N ALA A 145 2.94 -2.37 6.48
CA ALA A 145 2.11 -1.20 6.21
C ALA A 145 0.98 -1.49 5.21
N LEU A 146 1.29 -2.19 4.10
CA LEU A 146 0.37 -2.71 3.08
C LEU A 146 -0.51 -3.87 3.55
N SER A 147 -0.45 -4.26 4.82
CA SER A 147 -1.31 -5.30 5.36
C SER A 147 -2.42 -4.74 6.25
N ILE A 148 -2.30 -3.48 6.69
CA ILE A 148 -3.28 -2.82 7.55
C ILE A 148 -4.59 -2.59 6.78
N ASP A 149 -4.48 -2.19 5.51
CA ASP A 149 -5.57 -2.09 4.53
C ASP A 149 -6.20 -3.46 4.22
N SER A 150 -5.38 -4.50 4.06
CA SER A 150 -5.77 -5.89 3.82
C SER A 150 -6.50 -6.47 5.03
N MET A 151 -6.08 -6.08 6.24
CA MET A 151 -6.75 -6.41 7.48
C MET A 151 -8.11 -5.71 7.55
N ALA A 152 -8.17 -4.38 7.37
CA ALA A 152 -9.43 -3.64 7.42
C ALA A 152 -10.46 -4.17 6.39
N ALA A 153 -10.00 -4.45 5.17
CA ALA A 153 -10.84 -5.03 4.13
C ALA A 153 -11.23 -6.48 4.43
N GLY A 154 -10.32 -7.31 4.95
CA GLY A 154 -10.59 -8.69 5.35
C GLY A 154 -11.68 -8.78 6.44
N VAL A 155 -11.62 -7.91 7.46
CA VAL A 155 -12.68 -7.83 8.48
C VAL A 155 -13.99 -7.40 7.82
N GLY A 156 -13.96 -6.38 6.97
CA GLY A 156 -15.14 -5.87 6.27
C GLY A 156 -15.76 -6.85 5.27
N ALA A 157 -14.97 -7.77 4.74
CA ALA A 157 -15.35 -8.73 3.72
C ALA A 157 -15.89 -10.05 4.32
N ALA A 158 -15.75 -10.27 5.63
CA ALA A 158 -16.14 -11.52 6.29
C ALA A 158 -17.65 -11.81 6.27
N LEU A 159 -18.52 -10.79 6.16
CA LEU A 159 -19.97 -10.97 5.94
C LEU A 159 -20.34 -11.09 4.45
N GLY A 160 -19.40 -10.88 3.54
CA GLY A 160 -19.64 -11.03 2.11
C GLY A 160 -19.81 -12.49 1.72
N ASN A 161 -20.41 -12.73 0.55
CA ASN A 161 -20.67 -14.08 0.05
C ASN A 161 -19.43 -14.70 -0.63
N ILE A 162 -18.27 -14.50 -0.04
CA ILE A 162 -16.95 -14.66 -0.67
C ILE A 162 -16.39 -16.06 -0.38
N ASN A 163 -15.65 -16.63 -1.33
CA ASN A 163 -14.95 -17.89 -1.10
C ASN A 163 -13.53 -17.62 -0.57
N ILE A 164 -13.30 -17.94 0.70
CA ILE A 164 -12.03 -17.69 1.41
C ILE A 164 -10.84 -18.32 0.67
N VAL A 165 -10.99 -19.54 0.14
CA VAL A 165 -9.92 -20.22 -0.59
C VAL A 165 -9.60 -19.48 -1.90
N ALA A 166 -10.64 -19.05 -2.61
CA ALA A 166 -10.47 -18.26 -3.82
C ALA A 166 -9.78 -16.92 -3.53
N VAL A 167 -10.15 -16.26 -2.44
CA VAL A 167 -9.54 -15.00 -1.98
C VAL A 167 -8.05 -15.17 -1.65
N ILE A 168 -7.68 -16.21 -0.91
CA ILE A 168 -6.27 -16.45 -0.54
C ILE A 168 -5.42 -16.72 -1.79
N ILE A 169 -5.89 -17.60 -2.67
CA ILE A 169 -5.17 -17.94 -3.90
C ILE A 169 -5.07 -16.74 -4.84
N SER A 170 -6.18 -16.03 -5.07
CA SER A 170 -6.18 -14.86 -5.93
C SER A 170 -5.36 -13.72 -5.34
N SER A 171 -5.36 -13.53 -4.01
CA SER A 171 -4.55 -12.52 -3.32
C SER A 171 -3.08 -12.73 -3.56
N LEU A 172 -2.61 -13.98 -3.43
CA LEU A 172 -1.22 -14.31 -3.65
C LEU A 172 -0.80 -14.08 -5.11
N ILE A 173 -1.66 -14.40 -6.08
CA ILE A 173 -1.37 -14.18 -7.51
C ILE A 173 -1.42 -12.68 -7.85
N LEU A 174 -2.49 -11.99 -7.46
CA LEU A 174 -2.74 -10.59 -7.82
C LEU A 174 -1.76 -9.65 -7.13
N SER A 175 -1.37 -9.89 -5.88
CA SER A 175 -0.32 -9.11 -5.20
C SER A 175 1.01 -9.19 -5.96
N ASN A 176 1.45 -10.39 -6.36
CA ASN A 176 2.67 -10.56 -7.16
C ASN A 176 2.59 -9.80 -8.49
N ILE A 177 1.45 -9.87 -9.18
CA ILE A 177 1.22 -9.16 -10.45
C ILE A 177 1.20 -7.65 -10.21
N SER A 178 0.46 -7.17 -9.21
CA SER A 178 0.34 -5.74 -8.86
C SER A 178 1.69 -5.13 -8.51
N ILE A 179 2.50 -5.82 -7.71
CA ILE A 179 3.80 -5.30 -7.28
C ILE A 179 4.76 -5.21 -8.49
N LYS A 180 4.90 -6.29 -9.27
CA LYS A 180 5.79 -6.27 -10.44
C LYS A 180 5.31 -5.32 -11.55
N SER A 181 4.01 -5.28 -11.82
CA SER A 181 3.46 -4.40 -12.85
C SER A 181 3.60 -2.93 -12.44
N GLY A 182 3.28 -2.58 -11.20
CA GLY A 182 3.46 -1.23 -10.69
C GLY A 182 4.93 -0.80 -10.70
N GLU A 183 5.86 -1.64 -10.25
CA GLU A 183 7.31 -1.37 -10.37
C GLU A 183 7.73 -1.06 -11.82
N LEU A 184 7.35 -1.92 -12.76
CA LEU A 184 7.71 -1.77 -14.17
C LEU A 184 7.12 -0.51 -14.80
N ILE A 185 5.84 -0.23 -14.51
CA ILE A 185 5.15 0.97 -15.01
C ILE A 185 5.79 2.22 -14.42
N GLY A 186 6.01 2.25 -13.11
CA GLY A 186 6.67 3.35 -12.42
C GLY A 186 8.06 3.62 -12.98
N ARG A 187 8.83 2.56 -13.24
CA ARG A 187 10.17 2.69 -13.84
C ARG A 187 10.12 3.26 -15.25
N LYS A 188 9.22 2.74 -16.11
CA LYS A 188 9.01 3.28 -17.47
C LYS A 188 8.63 4.76 -17.46
N ILE A 189 7.82 5.20 -16.49
CA ILE A 189 7.45 6.62 -16.32
C ILE A 189 8.70 7.44 -15.94
N SER A 190 9.51 6.96 -15.01
CA SER A 190 10.74 7.62 -14.58
C SER A 190 11.84 7.68 -15.66
N ASP A 191 11.85 6.73 -16.59
CA ASP A 191 12.80 6.71 -17.71
C ASP A 191 12.39 7.69 -18.82
N LYS A 192 11.08 7.95 -19.00
CA LYS A 192 10.57 8.94 -19.96
C LYS A 192 10.55 10.37 -19.43
N VAL A 193 10.41 10.54 -18.11
CA VAL A 193 10.34 11.85 -17.46
C VAL A 193 11.52 11.94 -16.47
N PRO A 194 12.61 12.64 -16.80
CA PRO A 194 13.82 12.70 -15.96
C PRO A 194 13.65 13.55 -14.68
N ILE A 195 12.45 14.08 -14.43
CA ILE A 195 12.14 14.85 -13.23
C ILE A 195 12.05 13.85 -12.07
N GLN A 196 12.80 14.09 -10.99
CA GLN A 196 12.63 13.31 -9.76
C GLN A 196 11.20 13.53 -9.24
N ILE A 197 10.30 12.57 -9.51
CA ILE A 197 8.87 12.67 -9.19
C ILE A 197 8.62 12.41 -7.71
N SER A 198 9.30 13.19 -6.88
CA SER A 198 9.20 13.19 -5.43
C SER A 198 7.76 13.49 -4.95
N TRP A 199 6.97 14.19 -5.79
CA TRP A 199 5.56 14.52 -5.58
C TRP A 199 4.60 13.39 -5.98
N LEU A 200 5.03 12.44 -6.82
CA LEU A 200 4.14 11.40 -7.36
C LEU A 200 3.55 10.55 -6.25
N GLY A 201 4.38 10.14 -5.30
CA GLY A 201 3.91 9.30 -4.20
C GLY A 201 2.85 10.00 -3.33
N GLY A 202 2.91 11.32 -3.17
CA GLY A 202 1.89 12.07 -2.41
C GLY A 202 0.56 12.12 -3.16
N ILE A 203 0.61 12.39 -4.46
CA ILE A 203 -0.57 12.38 -5.34
C ILE A 203 -1.19 10.98 -5.38
N LEU A 204 -0.37 9.94 -5.48
CA LEU A 204 -0.80 8.54 -5.49
C LEU A 204 -1.47 8.12 -4.18
N LEU A 205 -0.95 8.55 -3.02
CA LEU A 205 -1.57 8.28 -1.72
C LEU A 205 -2.92 8.95 -1.57
N ILE A 206 -3.05 10.21 -2.03
CA ILE A 206 -4.32 10.92 -2.01
C ILE A 206 -5.32 10.24 -2.95
N ALA A 207 -4.89 9.87 -4.17
CA ALA A 207 -5.72 9.13 -5.10
C ALA A 207 -6.21 7.80 -4.49
N LEU A 208 -5.32 7.07 -3.81
CA LEU A 208 -5.64 5.83 -3.12
C LEU A 208 -6.63 6.05 -1.95
N ALA A 209 -6.47 7.14 -1.19
CA ALA A 209 -7.44 7.52 -0.16
C ALA A 209 -8.83 7.67 -0.76
N PHE A 210 -9.00 8.50 -1.79
CA PHE A 210 -10.30 8.69 -2.45
C PHE A 210 -10.86 7.40 -3.06
N LEU A 211 -9.99 6.56 -3.64
CA LEU A 211 -10.39 5.25 -4.16
C LEU A 211 -10.94 4.34 -3.05
N ARG A 212 -10.47 4.48 -1.81
CA ARG A 212 -10.93 3.70 -0.67
C ARG A 212 -12.27 4.15 -0.08
N LEU A 213 -12.66 5.39 -0.36
CA LEU A 213 -13.94 5.94 0.06
C LEU A 213 -15.10 5.51 -0.86
N LEU A 214 -14.77 5.21 -2.13
CA LEU A 214 -15.69 4.64 -3.13
C LEU A 214 -16.06 3.18 -2.82
#